data_AF-A0A7W0VW32-F1
#
_entry.id   AF-A0A7W0VW32-F1
#
_cell.length_a   1.000
_cell.length_b   1.000
_cell.length_c   1.000
_cell.angle_alpha   90.00
_cell.angle_beta   90.00
_cell.angle_gamma   90.00
#
_symmetry.space_group_name_H-M   'P 1'
#
loop_
_entity.id
_entity.type
_entity.pdbx_description
1 polymer ?
#
loop_
_entity_poly.entity_id
_entity_poly.type
_entity_poly.pdbx_seq_one_letter_code
_entity_poly.pdbx_strand_id
1 'polypeptide(L)'
;MKKVTTRLGLAMIVALFAGTACNKPSEESCQKALANMQTLLGTEHLNDGTEMQGEVRRCRGGSSRKAVDCAVAAKTLDELKKCDFMKVPDKK
;
A
#
# COMPACT_ATOMS: atom_id res chain seq x y z
N MET A 1 -42.69 -28.65 37.34
CA MET A 1 -41.48 -27.94 37.80
C MET A 1 -40.28 -28.86 37.59
N LYS A 2 -39.46 -28.60 36.55
CA LYS A 2 -38.28 -29.40 36.20
C LYS A 2 -37.07 -28.46 36.07
N LYS A 3 -35.97 -28.88 36.68
CA LYS A 3 -34.76 -28.11 37.00
C LYS A 3 -34.12 -27.49 35.75
N VAL A 4 -33.85 -26.19 35.80
CA VAL A 4 -33.08 -25.45 34.79
C VAL A 4 -31.60 -25.76 35.03
N THR A 5 -31.05 -26.63 34.18
CA THR A 5 -29.64 -27.01 34.22
C THR A 5 -28.81 -25.96 33.50
N THR A 6 -28.19 -25.08 34.28
CA THR A 6 -27.15 -24.13 33.86
C THR A 6 -26.02 -24.88 33.15
N ARG A 7 -25.98 -24.81 31.82
CA ARG A 7 -24.78 -25.11 31.04
C ARG A 7 -24.24 -23.79 30.54
N LEU A 8 -23.20 -23.31 31.22
CA LEU A 8 -22.36 -22.19 30.84
C LEU A 8 -21.65 -22.56 29.52
N GLY A 9 -22.37 -22.43 28.41
CA GLY A 9 -21.86 -22.66 27.06
C GLY A 9 -21.14 -21.41 26.58
N LEU A 10 -19.82 -21.39 26.77
CA LEU A 10 -18.88 -20.45 26.18
C LEU A 10 -18.92 -20.57 24.65
N ALA A 11 -19.88 -19.92 24.00
CA ALA A 11 -19.96 -19.86 22.55
C ALA A 11 -18.93 -18.85 22.04
N MET A 12 -17.83 -19.40 21.50
CA MET A 12 -16.79 -18.73 20.73
C MET A 12 -17.33 -17.52 19.94
N ILE A 13 -16.82 -16.34 20.29
CA ILE A 13 -16.74 -15.21 19.37
C ILE A 13 -15.75 -15.63 18.29
N VAL A 14 -16.24 -16.20 17.19
CA VAL A 14 -15.45 -16.33 15.97
C VAL A 14 -15.26 -14.91 15.45
N ALA A 15 -14.16 -14.29 15.86
CA ALA A 15 -13.72 -13.01 15.34
C ALA A 15 -13.68 -13.09 13.82
N LEU A 16 -14.53 -12.29 13.19
CA LEU A 16 -14.48 -11.95 11.77
C LEU A 16 -13.11 -11.32 11.49
N PHE A 17 -12.10 -12.14 11.24
CA PHE A 17 -11.01 -11.76 10.37
C PHE A 17 -11.52 -11.87 8.94
N ALA A 18 -12.47 -10.99 8.60
CA ALA A 18 -12.64 -10.55 7.23
C ALA A 18 -11.36 -9.80 6.88
N GLY A 19 -10.32 -10.56 6.52
CA GLY A 19 -9.14 -10.01 5.88
C GLY A 19 -9.65 -9.22 4.69
N THR A 20 -9.55 -7.90 4.79
CA THR A 20 -9.58 -7.02 3.63
C THR A 20 -8.64 -7.66 2.62
N ALA A 21 -9.19 -8.20 1.52
CA ALA A 21 -8.41 -8.83 0.48
C ALA A 21 -7.21 -7.94 0.18
N CYS A 22 -6.02 -8.40 0.56
CA CYS A 22 -4.80 -7.60 0.57
C CYS A 22 -4.56 -7.05 -0.83
N ASN A 23 -4.95 -5.79 -1.05
CA ASN A 23 -4.83 -5.10 -2.33
C ASN A 23 -3.38 -4.63 -2.52
N LYS A 24 -2.44 -5.56 -2.27
CA LYS A 24 -1.01 -5.34 -2.21
C LYS A 24 -0.47 -5.27 -3.64
N PRO A 25 0.27 -4.21 -4.00
CA PRO A 25 0.89 -4.11 -5.31
C PRO A 25 2.01 -5.16 -5.47
N SER A 26 2.28 -5.51 -6.73
CA SER A 26 3.42 -6.37 -7.08
C SER A 26 4.73 -5.62 -6.92
N GLU A 27 5.83 -6.36 -6.85
CA GLU A 27 7.18 -5.80 -6.81
C GLU A 27 7.48 -4.97 -8.05
N GLU A 28 7.21 -5.54 -9.23
CA GLU A 28 7.41 -4.88 -10.52
C GLU A 28 6.58 -3.59 -10.66
N SER A 29 5.31 -3.60 -10.24
CA SER A 29 4.47 -2.40 -10.29
C SER A 29 5.00 -1.30 -9.37
N CYS A 30 5.44 -1.65 -8.16
CA CYS A 30 6.08 -0.70 -7.25
C CYS A 30 7.38 -0.14 -7.83
N GLN A 31 8.21 -0.97 -8.45
CA GLN A 31 9.44 -0.52 -9.09
C GLN A 31 9.16 0.49 -10.20
N LYS A 32 8.15 0.23 -11.04
CA LYS A 32 7.71 1.16 -12.10
C LYS A 32 7.18 2.48 -11.51
N ALA A 33 6.36 2.42 -10.47
CA ALA A 33 5.80 3.61 -9.84
C ALA A 33 6.89 4.49 -9.19
N LEU A 34 7.83 3.88 -8.49
CA LEU A 34 8.97 4.58 -7.86
C LEU A 34 9.89 5.21 -8.90
N ALA A 35 10.20 4.49 -9.98
CA ALA A 35 11.00 5.02 -11.07
C ALA A 35 10.30 6.23 -11.74
N ASN A 36 9.00 6.11 -12.03
CA ASN A 36 8.24 7.23 -12.61
C ASN A 36 8.20 8.44 -11.67
N MET A 37 7.97 8.23 -10.36
CA MET A 37 8.03 9.29 -9.36
C MET A 37 9.39 9.99 -9.36
N GLN A 38 10.49 9.23 -9.39
CA GLN A 38 11.85 9.79 -9.42
C GLN A 38 12.08 10.62 -10.68
N THR A 39 11.65 10.13 -11.84
CA THR A 39 11.73 10.86 -13.11
C THR A 39 10.92 12.17 -13.06
N LEU A 40 9.70 12.15 -12.53
CA LEU A 40 8.87 13.35 -12.42
C LEU A 40 9.45 14.37 -11.44
N LEU A 41 10.15 13.92 -10.39
CA LEU A 41 10.86 14.76 -9.42
C LEU A 41 12.25 15.20 -9.90
N GLY A 42 12.81 14.57 -10.92
CA GLY A 42 14.18 14.79 -11.40
C GLY A 42 15.26 14.23 -10.47
N THR A 43 14.95 13.17 -9.71
CA THR A 43 15.82 12.58 -8.68
C THR A 43 16.37 11.20 -9.05
N GLU A 44 16.22 10.76 -10.29
CA GLU A 44 16.67 9.44 -10.77
C GLU A 44 18.17 9.18 -10.58
N HIS A 45 18.97 10.24 -10.58
CA HIS A 45 20.43 10.18 -10.39
C HIS A 45 20.85 9.92 -8.93
N LEU A 46 19.92 10.05 -7.98
CA LEU A 46 20.20 9.86 -6.55
C LEU A 46 20.05 8.41 -6.09
N ASN A 47 19.53 7.52 -6.95
CA ASN A 47 19.25 6.13 -6.56
C ASN A 47 20.31 5.18 -7.11
N ASP A 48 21.14 4.62 -6.23
CA ASP A 48 22.20 3.65 -6.59
C ASP A 48 21.71 2.20 -6.71
N GLY A 49 20.39 1.97 -6.63
CA GLY A 49 19.75 0.66 -6.74
C GLY A 49 19.62 -0.10 -5.43
N THR A 50 20.46 0.18 -4.43
CA THR A 50 20.31 -0.42 -3.09
C THR A 50 19.16 0.24 -2.32
N GLU A 51 19.01 1.56 -2.45
CA GLU A 51 17.85 2.29 -1.92
C GLU A 51 16.53 1.85 -2.57
N MET A 52 16.56 1.54 -3.87
CA MET A 52 15.37 1.10 -4.61
C MET A 52 14.69 -0.13 -3.97
N GLN A 53 15.46 -1.10 -3.49
CA GLN A 53 14.91 -2.30 -2.85
C GLN A 53 14.18 -1.98 -1.53
N GLY A 54 14.70 -1.03 -0.75
CA GLY A 54 14.05 -0.53 0.45
C GLY A 54 12.73 0.19 0.13
N GLU A 55 12.74 1.05 -0.89
CA GLU A 55 11.57 1.78 -1.35
C GLU A 55 10.49 0.86 -1.93
N VAL A 56 10.88 -0.17 -2.68
CA VAL A 56 9.94 -1.18 -3.19
C VAL A 56 9.24 -1.90 -2.04
N ARG A 57 9.97 -2.27 -0.97
CA ARG A 57 9.36 -2.87 0.22
C ARG A 57 8.40 -1.92 0.91
N ARG A 58 8.75 -0.62 1.03
CA ARG A 58 7.89 0.43 1.59
C ARG A 58 6.63 0.64 0.74
N CYS A 59 6.77 0.75 -0.58
CA CYS A 59 5.65 0.85 -1.53
C CYS A 59 4.68 -0.32 -1.37
N ARG A 60 5.19 -1.56 -1.30
CA ARG A 60 4.37 -2.76 -1.12
C ARG A 60 3.68 -2.83 0.25
N GLY A 61 4.26 -2.23 1.28
CA GLY A 61 3.69 -2.21 2.63
C GLY A 61 2.70 -1.05 2.86
N GLY A 62 2.91 0.08 2.17
CA GLY A 62 2.21 1.33 2.45
C GLY A 62 1.25 1.83 1.36
N SER A 63 1.24 1.22 0.17
CA SER A 63 0.38 1.64 -0.94
C SER A 63 -0.60 0.53 -1.37
N SER A 64 -1.74 0.95 -1.90
CA SER A 64 -2.69 0.05 -2.56
C SER A 64 -2.31 -0.17 -4.04
N ARG A 65 -2.75 -1.28 -4.64
CA ARG A 65 -2.56 -1.52 -6.08
C ARG A 65 -3.08 -0.37 -6.93
N LYS A 66 -4.26 0.18 -6.61
CA LYS A 66 -4.84 1.33 -7.32
C LYS A 66 -3.95 2.58 -7.26
N ALA A 67 -3.38 2.86 -6.09
CA ALA A 67 -2.45 3.98 -5.93
C ALA A 67 -1.18 3.78 -6.76
N VAL A 68 -0.62 2.57 -6.76
CA VAL A 68 0.55 2.22 -7.58
C VAL A 68 0.23 2.33 -9.07
N ASP A 69 -0.89 1.79 -9.54
CA ASP A 69 -1.30 1.86 -10.94
C ASP A 69 -1.52 3.32 -11.39
N CYS A 70 -2.08 4.18 -10.52
CA CYS A 70 -2.18 5.62 -10.75
C CYS A 70 -0.79 6.26 -10.91
N ALA A 71 0.13 5.97 -9.98
CA ALA A 71 1.46 6.54 -10.01
C ALA A 71 2.29 6.09 -11.20
N VAL A 72 2.08 4.86 -11.71
CA VAL A 72 2.67 4.40 -12.97
C VAL A 72 2.15 5.19 -14.17
N ALA A 73 0.86 5.55 -14.16
CA ALA A 73 0.21 6.25 -15.27
C ALA A 73 0.40 7.77 -15.25
N ALA A 74 0.78 8.34 -14.10
CA ALA A 74 0.97 9.78 -13.94
C ALA A 74 2.05 10.33 -14.89
N LYS A 75 1.74 11.42 -15.58
CA LYS A 75 2.63 12.10 -16.54
C LYS A 75 3.19 13.41 -16.02
N THR A 76 2.65 13.91 -14.91
CA THR A 76 3.04 15.17 -14.29
C THR A 76 3.10 15.02 -12.78
N LEU A 77 3.84 15.91 -12.11
CA LEU A 77 3.86 15.96 -10.65
C LEU A 77 2.47 16.21 -10.05
N ASP A 78 1.64 17.01 -10.71
CA ASP A 78 0.27 17.29 -10.24
C ASP A 78 -0.65 16.08 -10.35
N GLU A 79 -0.48 15.24 -11.38
CA GLU A 79 -1.15 13.95 -11.46
C GLU A 79 -0.65 12.98 -10.40
N LEU A 80 0.67 12.91 -10.20
CA LEU A 80 1.28 12.03 -9.22
C LEU A 80 0.81 12.37 -7.78
N LYS A 81 0.70 13.66 -7.44
CA LYS A 81 0.19 14.13 -6.15
C LYS A 81 -1.27 13.76 -5.88
N LYS A 82 -2.05 13.51 -6.93
CA LYS A 82 -3.45 13.05 -6.82
C LYS A 82 -3.54 11.54 -6.66
N CYS A 83 -2.47 10.80 -6.96
CA CYS A 83 -2.39 9.41 -6.61
C CYS A 83 -2.17 9.31 -5.10
N ASP A 84 -2.95 8.48 -4.41
CA ASP A 84 -2.72 8.12 -2.99
C ASP A 84 -1.44 7.27 -2.81
N PHE A 85 -0.38 7.62 -3.55
CA PHE A 85 0.87 6.89 -3.72
C PHE A 85 1.97 7.64 -2.99
N MET A 86 2.28 7.15 -1.78
CA MET A 86 3.32 7.70 -0.91
C MET A 86 3.13 9.21 -0.66
N LYS A 87 3.99 9.82 0.17
CA LYS A 87 3.98 11.28 0.35
C LYS A 87 4.93 11.90 -0.67
N VAL A 88 4.38 12.47 -1.73
CA VAL A 88 5.15 13.32 -2.65
C VAL A 88 5.43 14.66 -1.95
N PRO A 89 6.69 15.08 -1.81
CA PRO A 89 7.01 16.37 -1.18
C PRO A 89 6.49 17.54 -2.02
N ASP A 90 5.91 18.55 -1.36
CA ASP A 90 5.50 19.78 -2.03
C ASP A 90 6.73 20.62 -2.39
N LYS A 91 6.77 21.15 -3.62
CA LYS A 91 7.67 22.26 -3.95
C LYS A 91 7.23 23.46 -3.11
N LYS A 92 8.03 23.81 -2.11
CA LYS A 92 7.96 25.13 -1.46
C LYS A 92 8.58 26.18 -2.35
#